data_AF-A0A3D4GZR2-F1
#
_entry.id   AF-A0A3D4GZR2-F1
#
_cell.length_a   1.000
_cell.length_b   1.000
_cell.length_c   1.000
_cell.angle_alpha   90.00
_cell.angle_beta   90.00
_cell.angle_gamma   90.00
#
_symmetry.space_group_name_H-M   'P 1'
#
loop_
_entity.id
_entity.type
_entity.pdbx_description
1 polymer ?
#
loop_
_entity_poly.entity_id
_entity_poly.type
_entity_poly.pdbx_seq_one_letter_code
_entity_poly.pdbx_strand_id
1 'polypeptide(L)'
;MWYFRTLLAEVIAPPPEIAPPGQMEFYQGLKEKFSTITFEEILDQHAIVGDPDHAIERIEWIRENTGLDHFMGWTRIGNLAPDLVRGSLRMFAEKVMPAFKT
;
A
#
# COMPACT_ATOMS: atom_id res chain seq x y z
N MET A 1 8.14 -7.85 -5.40
CA MET A 1 9.33 -7.68 -4.55
C MET A 1 10.23 -6.53 -4.95
N TRP A 2 10.71 -6.42 -6.20
CA TRP A 2 11.60 -5.32 -6.63
C TRP A 2 11.08 -3.92 -6.24
N TYR A 3 9.81 -3.61 -6.53
CA TYR A 3 9.23 -2.31 -6.22
C TYR A 3 9.37 -1.91 -4.73
N PHE A 4 9.02 -2.79 -3.79
CA PHE A 4 9.10 -2.50 -2.36
C PHE A 4 10.56 -2.41 -1.89
N ARG A 5 11.42 -3.32 -2.35
CA ARG A 5 12.85 -3.35 -1.97
C ARG A 5 13.66 -2.23 -2.60
N THR A 6 13.23 -1.67 -3.72
CA THR A 6 13.94 -0.59 -4.42
C THR A 6 13.34 0.76 -4.09
N LEU A 7 12.03 0.96 -4.25
CA LEU A 7 11.44 2.28 -4.05
C LEU A 7 11.42 2.68 -2.57
N LEU A 8 10.98 1.80 -1.68
CA LEU A 8 10.84 2.16 -0.26
C LEU A 8 12.18 2.20 0.47
N ALA A 9 13.12 1.32 0.14
CA ALA A 9 14.42 1.27 0.80
C ALA A 9 15.44 2.27 0.23
N GLU A 10 15.38 2.59 -1.07
CA GLU A 10 16.40 3.44 -1.72
C GLU A 10 15.89 4.81 -2.18
N VAL A 11 14.58 5.00 -2.36
CA VAL A 11 14.03 6.28 -2.85
C VAL A 11 13.32 7.06 -1.74
N ILE A 12 12.61 6.38 -0.84
CA ILE A 12 11.92 7.06 0.28
C ILE A 12 12.87 7.42 1.42
N ALA A 13 13.87 6.58 1.70
CA ALA A 13 14.93 6.92 2.66
C ALA A 13 15.98 7.80 1.94
N PRO A 14 16.02 9.13 2.19
CA PRO A 14 17.00 9.98 1.56
C PRO A 14 18.42 9.59 1.99
N PRO A 15 19.45 9.85 1.15
CA PRO A 15 20.84 9.84 1.58
C PRO A 15 21.03 10.70 2.83
N PRO A 16 21.95 10.33 3.73
CA PRO A 16 22.14 11.06 4.99
C PRO A 16 22.38 12.56 4.83
N GLU A 17 22.96 12.95 3.70
CA GLU A 17 23.34 14.32 3.37
C GLU A 17 22.13 15.24 3.14
N ILE A 18 20.97 14.69 2.76
CA ILE A 18 19.74 15.45 2.47
C ILE A 18 18.57 15.07 3.39
N ALA A 19 18.82 14.23 4.39
CA ALA A 19 17.79 13.79 5.32
C ALA A 19 17.26 14.97 6.17
N PRO A 20 15.93 15.09 6.37
CA PRO A 20 15.38 16.11 7.26
C PRO A 20 15.96 16.03 8.67
N PRO A 21 16.26 17.17 9.33
CA PRO A 21 16.81 17.18 10.68
C PRO A 21 15.96 16.36 11.66
N GLY A 22 16.60 15.47 12.42
CA GLY A 22 15.94 14.62 13.40
C GLY A 22 15.14 13.44 12.84
N GLN A 23 15.14 13.19 11.52
CA GLN A 23 14.41 12.07 10.91
C GLN A 23 15.32 10.91 10.45
N MET A 24 16.64 10.99 10.67
CA MET A 24 17.59 9.97 10.20
C MET A 24 17.24 8.56 10.69
N GLU A 25 17.00 8.39 11.99
CA GLU A 25 16.70 7.09 12.60
C GLU A 25 15.41 6.48 12.02
N PHE A 26 14.40 7.32 11.80
CA PHE A 26 13.15 6.91 11.16
C PHE A 26 13.39 6.36 9.75
N TYR A 27 14.13 7.08 8.90
CA TYR A 27 14.41 6.63 7.53
C TYR A 27 15.33 5.40 7.50
N GLN A 28 16.30 5.29 8.41
CA GLN A 28 17.14 4.10 8.54
C GLN A 28 16.31 2.87 8.94
N GLY A 29 15.40 3.02 9.90
CA GLY A 29 14.49 1.94 10.29
C GLY A 29 13.55 1.50 9.16
N LEU A 30 13.05 2.45 8.37
CA LEU A 30 12.28 2.13 7.16
C LEU A 30 13.12 1.36 6.14
N LYS A 31 14.36 1.81 5.89
CA LYS A 31 15.28 1.15 4.95
C LYS A 31 15.56 -0.29 5.37
N GLU A 32 15.88 -0.51 6.64
CA GLU A 32 16.12 -1.85 7.19
C GLU A 32 14.88 -2.74 7.02
N LYS A 33 13.71 -2.26 7.47
CA LYS A 33 12.44 -2.99 7.35
C LYS A 33 12.11 -3.40 5.91
N PHE A 34 12.22 -2.47 4.97
CA PHE A 34 11.84 -2.74 3.57
C PHE A 34 12.91 -3.48 2.77
N SER A 35 14.17 -3.51 3.23
CA SER A 35 15.24 -4.27 2.56
C SER A 35 15.00 -5.79 2.61
N THR A 36 14.42 -6.28 3.70
CA THR A 36 14.19 -7.70 3.97
C THR A 36 12.73 -8.13 3.88
N ILE A 37 11.80 -7.18 3.68
CA ILE A 37 10.36 -7.47 3.61
C ILE A 37 10.06 -8.64 2.66
N THR A 38 9.17 -9.52 3.12
CA THR A 38 8.65 -10.68 2.40
C THR A 38 7.41 -10.32 1.59
N PHE A 39 6.98 -11.23 0.72
CA PHE A 39 5.77 -11.00 -0.07
C PHE A 39 4.52 -11.08 0.81
N GLU A 40 4.53 -12.01 1.75
CA GLU A 40 3.47 -12.27 2.71
C GLU A 40 3.24 -11.06 3.61
N GLU A 41 4.30 -10.44 4.14
CA GLU A 41 4.20 -9.21 4.95
C GLU A 41 3.67 -8.02 4.13
N ILE A 42 3.93 -7.97 2.83
CA ILE A 42 3.33 -6.94 1.96
C ILE A 42 1.82 -7.15 1.86
N LEU A 43 1.38 -8.38 1.59
CA LEU A 43 -0.05 -8.69 1.45
C LEU A 43 -0.83 -8.47 2.74
N ASP A 44 -0.24 -8.80 3.89
CA ASP A 44 -0.89 -8.69 5.20
C ASP A 44 -0.95 -7.23 5.71
N GLN A 45 0.16 -6.50 5.57
CA GLN A 45 0.35 -5.24 6.29
C GLN A 45 0.37 -3.98 5.40
N HIS A 46 0.67 -4.11 4.11
CA HIS A 46 1.01 -2.95 3.26
C HIS A 46 0.16 -2.86 1.99
N ALA A 47 -0.74 -3.80 1.73
CA ALA A 47 -1.60 -3.82 0.56
C ALA A 47 -2.99 -4.38 0.89
N ILE A 48 -3.96 -4.09 0.04
CA ILE A 48 -5.28 -4.73 0.06
C ILE A 48 -5.37 -5.56 -1.22
N VAL A 49 -5.18 -6.88 -1.09
CA VAL A 49 -5.12 -7.81 -2.22
C VAL A 49 -5.90 -9.06 -1.87
N GLY A 50 -6.98 -9.31 -2.60
CA GLY A 50 -7.85 -10.45 -2.37
C GLY A 50 -9.09 -10.38 -3.25
N ASP A 51 -10.12 -11.10 -2.84
CA ASP A 51 -11.46 -10.99 -3.41
C ASP A 51 -12.18 -9.72 -2.90
N PRO A 52 -13.40 -9.42 -3.42
CA PRO A 52 -14.14 -8.24 -2.98
C PRO A 52 -14.48 -8.21 -1.49
N ASP A 53 -14.81 -9.36 -0.89
CA ASP A 53 -15.22 -9.44 0.51
C ASP A 53 -14.04 -9.09 1.42
N HIS A 54 -12.87 -9.65 1.14
CA HIS A 54 -11.63 -9.29 1.83
C HIS A 54 -11.30 -7.80 1.72
N ALA A 55 -11.52 -7.20 0.54
CA ALA A 55 -11.26 -5.77 0.36
C ALA A 55 -12.23 -4.90 1.17
N ILE A 56 -13.51 -5.29 1.26
CA ILE A 56 -14.51 -4.60 2.09
C ILE A 56 -14.09 -4.67 3.56
N GLU A 57 -13.84 -5.87 4.08
CA GLU A 57 -13.43 -6.08 5.47
C GLU A 57 -12.18 -5.26 5.83
N ARG A 58 -11.19 -5.22 4.93
CA ARG A 58 -9.96 -4.46 5.19
C ARG A 58 -10.20 -2.96 5.21
N ILE A 59 -11.03 -2.44 4.31
CA ILE A 59 -11.36 -1.00 4.27
C ILE A 59 -12.19 -0.61 5.50
N GLU A 60 -13.16 -1.44 5.92
CA GLU A 60 -13.92 -1.24 7.16
C GLU A 60 -13.00 -1.20 8.37
N TRP A 61 -12.10 -2.18 8.51
CA TRP A 61 -11.12 -2.20 9.58
C TRP A 61 -10.28 -0.91 9.60
N ILE A 62 -9.80 -0.42 8.44
CA ILE A 62 -9.01 0.82 8.40
C ILE A 62 -9.89 2.00 8.84
N ARG A 63 -11.13 2.08 8.35
CA ARG A 63 -12.08 3.15 8.72
C ARG A 63 -12.34 3.16 10.23
N GLU A 64 -12.60 2.02 10.85
CA GLU A 64 -12.86 1.89 12.29
C GLU A 64 -11.64 2.28 13.14
N ASN A 65 -10.44 1.90 12.71
CA ASN A 65 -9.22 2.11 13.50
C ASN A 65 -8.57 3.49 13.28
N THR A 66 -8.94 4.20 12.20
CA THR A 66 -8.32 5.50 11.87
C THR A 66 -9.32 6.66 11.80
N GLY A 67 -10.62 6.38 11.74
CA GLY A 67 -11.66 7.38 11.54
C GLY A 67 -11.64 8.01 10.14
N LEU A 68 -11.13 7.31 9.12
CA LEU A 68 -10.98 7.88 7.78
C LEU A 68 -12.35 8.15 7.11
N ASP A 69 -12.47 9.29 6.45
CA ASP A 69 -13.62 9.64 5.60
C ASP A 69 -13.31 9.51 4.09
N HIS A 70 -12.04 9.59 3.72
CA HIS A 70 -11.57 9.49 2.34
C HIS A 70 -10.52 8.41 2.14
N PHE A 71 -10.83 7.44 1.29
CA PHE A 71 -9.91 6.36 0.90
C PHE A 71 -9.27 6.66 -0.46
N MET A 72 -7.94 6.61 -0.53
CA MET A 72 -7.18 6.73 -1.78
C MET A 72 -6.29 5.51 -1.96
N GLY A 73 -6.48 4.77 -3.05
CA GLY A 73 -5.69 3.58 -3.37
C GLY A 73 -4.66 3.84 -4.47
N TRP A 74 -3.43 3.38 -4.25
CA TRP A 74 -2.47 3.22 -5.34
C TRP A 74 -2.71 1.88 -6.05
N THR A 75 -3.38 1.93 -7.20
CA THR A 75 -3.99 0.75 -7.84
C THR A 75 -3.15 0.10 -8.93
N ARG A 76 -2.08 0.76 -9.39
CA ARG A 76 -1.11 0.21 -10.35
C ARG A 76 0.30 0.35 -9.83
N ILE A 77 0.85 -0.75 -9.33
CA ILE A 77 2.20 -0.81 -8.79
C ILE A 77 3.16 -1.37 -9.84
N GLY A 78 4.31 -0.69 -10.02
CA GLY A 78 5.36 -1.11 -10.96
C GLY A 78 4.84 -1.27 -12.39
N ASN A 79 5.28 -2.35 -13.05
CA ASN A 79 4.90 -2.65 -14.44
C ASN A 79 3.69 -3.58 -14.56
N LEU A 80 2.73 -3.51 -13.62
CA LEU A 80 1.52 -4.33 -13.69
C LEU A 80 0.77 -4.07 -15.01
N ALA A 81 0.37 -5.15 -15.67
CA ALA A 81 -0.28 -5.10 -16.97
C ALA A 81 -1.57 -4.25 -16.90
N PRO A 82 -1.78 -3.31 -17.84
CA PRO A 82 -2.93 -2.41 -17.79
C PRO A 82 -4.29 -3.11 -17.70
N ASP A 83 -4.45 -4.26 -18.34
CA ASP A 83 -5.74 -4.95 -18.39
C ASP A 83 -6.08 -5.64 -17.07
N LEU A 84 -5.07 -6.12 -16.33
CA LEU A 84 -5.25 -6.64 -14.97
C LEU A 84 -5.70 -5.52 -14.02
N VAL A 85 -5.08 -4.34 -14.13
CA VAL A 85 -5.46 -3.16 -13.34
C VAL A 85 -6.90 -2.75 -13.63
N ARG A 86 -7.28 -2.67 -14.92
CA ARG A 86 -8.65 -2.32 -15.32
C ARG A 86 -9.67 -3.35 -14.84
N GLY A 87 -9.35 -4.64 -14.91
CA GLY A 87 -10.19 -5.70 -14.37
C GLY A 87 -10.40 -5.58 -12.86
N SER A 88 -9.32 -5.36 -12.10
CA SER A 88 -9.38 -5.13 -10.65
C SER A 88 -10.18 -3.88 -10.29
N LEU A 89 -9.96 -2.75 -10.98
CA LEU A 89 -10.71 -1.51 -10.75
C LEU A 89 -12.21 -1.66 -11.07
N ARG A 90 -12.55 -2.42 -12.11
CA ARG A 90 -13.95 -2.72 -12.43
C ARG A 90 -14.60 -3.54 -11.31
N MET A 91 -13.94 -4.60 -10.86
CA MET A 91 -14.41 -5.42 -9.74
C MET A 91 -14.55 -4.57 -8.47
N PHE A 92 -13.58 -3.72 -8.17
CA PHE A 92 -13.63 -2.82 -7.03
C PHE A 92 -14.83 -1.87 -7.10
N ALA A 93 -15.06 -1.23 -8.25
CA ALA A 93 -16.19 -0.32 -8.45
C ALA A 93 -17.55 -1.02 -8.38
N GLU A 94 -17.66 -2.23 -8.92
CA GLU A 94 -18.92 -2.98 -9.03
C GLU A 94 -19.25 -3.81 -7.79
N LYS A 95 -18.24 -4.26 -7.02
CA LYS A 95 -18.41 -5.22 -5.92
C LYS A 95 -18.01 -4.68 -4.55
N VAL A 96 -17.02 -3.80 -4.47
CA VAL A 96 -16.50 -3.27 -3.19
C VAL A 96 -17.16 -1.94 -2.84
N MET A 97 -17.08 -0.95 -3.74
CA MET A 97 -17.61 0.39 -3.49
C MET A 97 -19.09 0.44 -3.08
N PRO A 98 -20.01 -0.41 -3.57
CA PRO A 98 -21.40 -0.40 -3.13
C PRO A 98 -21.60 -0.62 -1.63
N ALA A 99 -20.70 -1.33 -0.94
CA ALA A 99 -20.77 -1.53 0.52
C ALA A 99 -20.59 -0.22 1.32
N PHE A 100 -19.99 0.80 0.69
CA PHE A 100 -19.64 2.08 1.33
C PHE A 100 -20.49 3.26 0.84
N LYS A 101 -21.51 3.00 0.02
CA LYS A 101 -22.42 4.05 -0.45
C LYS A 101 -23.46 4.31 0.65
N THR A 102 -23.43 5.52 1.19
CA THR A 102 -24.49 6.10 2.02
C THR A 102 -25.68 6.56 1.19
#